data_AF-A0A4C1V7T5-F1
#
_entry.id   AF-A0A4C1V7T5-F1
#
_cell.length_a   1.000
_cell.length_b   1.000
_cell.length_c   1.000
_cell.angle_alpha   90.00
_cell.angle_beta   90.00
_cell.angle_gamma   90.00
#
_symmetry.space_group_name_H-M   'P 1'
#
loop_
_entity.id
_entity.type
_entity.pdbx_description
1 polymer ?
#
loop_
_entity_poly.entity_id
_entity_poly.type
_entity_poly.pdbx_seq_one_letter_code
_entity_poly.pdbx_strand_id
1 'polypeptide(L)'
;MEKELAEVIKKMANYFYGCTPSQIKRAAFEYAEALNLKHNFNMSSRLAGRAWFEGFVTRNNISVRKPEATSINRVTAFNKTEVQQFYKLLEELMEKYKFIPKTSTTAMKPDFYRPRSWESISC
;
A
#
# COMPACT_ATOMS: atom_id res chain seq x y z
N MET A 1 9.05 19.37 14.19
CA MET A 1 9.43 18.98 12.82
C MET A 1 9.07 17.53 12.49
N GLU A 2 9.84 16.52 12.93
CA GLU A 2 9.69 15.15 12.40
C GLU A 2 8.31 14.53 12.69
N LYS A 3 7.81 14.68 13.92
CA LYS A 3 6.50 14.14 14.32
C LYS A 3 5.33 14.76 13.56
N GLU A 4 5.34 16.08 13.36
CA GLU A 4 4.26 16.77 12.63
C GLU A 4 4.20 16.33 11.16
N LEU A 5 5.36 16.23 10.52
CA LEU A 5 5.46 15.74 9.16
C LEU A 5 4.95 14.29 9.04
N ALA A 6 5.27 13.44 10.02
CA ALA A 6 4.79 12.06 10.07
C ALA A 6 3.25 11.99 10.22
N GLU A 7 2.65 12.84 11.06
CA GLU A 7 1.19 12.89 11.23
C GLU A 7 0.48 13.35 9.96
N VAL A 8 1.03 14.33 9.25
CA VAL A 8 0.49 14.76 7.94
C VAL A 8 0.55 13.62 6.92
N ILE A 9 1.67 12.91 6.83
CA ILE A 9 1.83 11.78 5.91
C ILE A 9 0.85 10.65 6.23
N LYS A 10 0.66 10.32 7.51
CA LYS A 10 -0.34 9.31 7.94
C LYS A 10 -1.75 9.73 7.58
N LYS A 11 -2.11 11.01 7.75
CA LYS A 11 -3.42 11.54 7.32
C LYS A 11 -3.60 11.39 5.81
N MET A 12 -2.61 11.79 5.01
CA MET A 12 -2.66 11.64 3.55
C MET A 12 -2.81 10.18 3.13
N ALA A 13 -2.08 9.27 3.78
CA ALA A 13 -2.21 7.83 3.55
C ALA A 13 -3.62 7.30 3.87
N ASN A 14 -4.27 7.83 4.92
CA ASN A 14 -5.64 7.47 5.27
C ASN A 14 -6.67 7.96 4.23
N TYR A 15 -6.38 9.07 3.55
CA TYR A 15 -7.18 9.55 2.42
C TYR A 15 -6.84 8.87 1.08
N PHE A 16 -6.11 7.75 1.11
CA PHE A 16 -5.67 7.00 -0.07
C PHE A 16 -4.79 7.80 -1.04
N TYR A 17 -4.19 8.91 -0.59
CA TYR A 17 -3.16 9.60 -1.37
C TYR A 17 -1.84 8.87 -1.23
N GLY A 18 -1.36 8.28 -2.33
CA GLY A 18 -0.04 7.67 -2.39
C GLY A 18 1.05 8.74 -2.33
N CYS A 19 1.72 8.88 -1.19
CA CYS A 19 2.90 9.73 -1.08
C CYS A 19 4.14 8.98 -1.58
N THR A 20 4.77 9.50 -2.63
CA THR A 20 6.04 8.93 -3.12
C THR A 20 7.21 9.34 -2.21
N PRO A 21 8.26 8.50 -2.10
CA PRO A 21 9.46 8.86 -1.34
C PRO A 21 10.09 10.19 -1.75
N SER A 22 10.02 10.55 -3.03
CA SER A 22 10.54 11.82 -3.54
C SER A 22 9.74 13.02 -3.04
N GLN A 23 8.41 12.92 -2.98
CA GLN A 23 7.55 13.97 -2.42
C GLN A 23 7.83 14.17 -0.93
N ILE A 24 7.98 13.08 -0.17
CA ILE A 24 8.29 13.15 1.27
C ILE A 24 9.66 13.80 1.49
N LYS A 25 10.67 13.41 0.71
CA LYS A 25 12.01 14.01 0.79
C LYS A 25 12.04 15.50 0.43
N ARG A 26 11.20 15.93 -0.53
CA ARG A 26 11.07 17.34 -0.91
C ARG A 26 10.34 18.14 0.17
N ALA A 27 9.22 17.63 0.67
CA ALA A 27 8.45 18.26 1.73
C ALA A 27 9.30 18.44 3.01
N ALA A 28 10.14 17.45 3.34
CA ALA A 28 11.06 17.54 4.45
C ALA A 28 12.12 18.64 4.29
N PHE A 29 12.63 18.83 3.07
CA PHE A 29 13.57 19.90 2.75
C PHE A 29 12.90 21.28 2.86
N GLU A 30 11.74 21.46 2.19
CA GLU A 30 10.99 22.72 2.21
C GLU A 30 10.56 23.12 3.62
N TYR A 31 10.11 22.16 4.42
CA TYR A 31 9.73 22.40 5.81
C TYR A 31 10.94 22.80 6.68
N ALA A 32 12.12 22.25 6.40
CA ALA A 32 13.33 22.60 7.14
C ALA A 32 13.82 24.01 6.82
N GLU A 33 13.80 24.38 5.53
CA GLU A 33 14.14 25.71 5.03
C GLU A 33 13.13 26.77 5.53
N ALA A 34 11.83 26.46 5.50
CA ALA A 34 10.78 27.37 5.98
C ALA A 34 10.90 27.68 7.48
N LEU A 35 11.37 26.71 8.27
CA LEU A 35 11.67 26.91 9.70
C LEU A 35 13.11 27.35 9.98
N ASN A 36 13.90 27.60 8.92
CA ASN A 36 15.30 28.00 8.98
C ASN A 36 16.17 27.07 9.86
N LEU A 37 15.86 25.76 9.83
CA LEU A 37 16.54 24.75 10.62
C LEU A 37 17.83 24.31 9.94
N LYS A 38 18.92 24.23 10.70
CA LYS A 38 20.19 23.70 10.19
C LYS A 38 20.03 22.22 9.79
N HIS A 39 20.28 21.91 8.52
CA HIS A 39 20.19 20.54 8.00
C HIS A 39 21.32 20.22 7.02
N ASN A 40 21.68 18.94 6.93
CA ASN A 40 22.65 18.40 5.96
C ASN A 40 21.97 17.87 4.68
N PHE A 41 20.79 18.41 4.32
CA PHE A 41 20.14 18.05 3.08
C PHE A 41 20.86 18.64 1.87
N ASN A 42 20.60 18.05 0.70
CA ASN A 42 21.25 18.48 -0.52
C ASN A 42 20.57 19.74 -1.06
N MET A 43 21.31 20.85 -1.08
CA MET A 43 20.83 22.15 -1.56
C MET A 43 20.66 22.19 -3.09
N SER A 44 21.44 21.43 -3.86
CA SER A 44 21.35 21.43 -5.32
C SER A 44 20.13 20.66 -5.82
N SER A 45 19.84 19.52 -5.20
CA SER A 45 18.65 18.71 -5.54
C SER A 45 17.40 19.10 -4.75
N ARG A 46 17.52 19.91 -3.69
CA ARG A 46 16.43 20.33 -2.80
C ARG A 46 15.63 19.16 -2.23
N LEU A 47 16.35 18.11 -1.83
CA LEU A 47 15.79 16.86 -1.33
C LEU A 47 16.52 16.42 -0.06
N ALA A 48 15.75 15.87 0.88
CA ALA A 48 16.31 15.11 1.98
C ALA A 48 17.01 13.84 1.48
N GLY A 49 18.11 13.46 2.16
CA GLY A 49 18.94 12.33 1.78
C GLY A 49 18.21 10.97 1.91
N ARG A 50 18.72 9.95 1.22
CA ARG A 50 18.18 8.59 1.29
C ARG A 50 18.23 8.02 2.72
N ALA A 51 19.38 8.12 3.38
CA ALA A 51 19.55 7.64 4.76
C ALA A 51 18.61 8.32 5.75
N TRP A 52 18.36 9.63 5.56
CA TRP A 52 17.38 10.35 6.36
C TRP A 52 15.97 9.79 6.17
N PHE A 53 15.55 9.54 4.93
CA PHE A 53 14.23 8.99 4.63
C PHE A 53 14.05 7.58 5.22
N GLU A 54 15.04 6.70 5.08
CA GLU A 54 14.99 5.35 5.66
C GLU A 54 14.85 5.42 7.18
N GLY A 55 15.67 6.24 7.85
CA GLY A 55 15.55 6.45 9.29
C GLY A 55 14.22 7.07 9.71
N PHE A 56 13.69 8.03 8.93
CA PHE A 56 12.39 8.66 9.18
C PHE A 56 11.25 7.65 9.15
N VAL A 57 11.23 6.79 8.14
CA VAL A 57 10.22 5.74 7.98
C VAL A 57 10.28 4.75 9.13
N THR A 58 11.48 4.29 9.51
CA THR A 58 11.68 3.35 10.62
C THR A 58 11.27 3.95 11.96
N ARG A 59 11.65 5.21 12.26
CA ARG A 59 11.33 5.85 13.55
C ARG A 59 9.85 6.18 13.71
N ASN A 60 9.15 6.48 12.62
CA ASN A 60 7.75 6.91 12.66
C ASN A 60 6.76 5.78 12.31
N ASN A 61 7.23 4.52 12.22
CA ASN A 61 6.46 3.33 11.87
C ASN A 61 5.61 3.53 10.59
N ILE A 62 6.17 4.18 9.57
CA ILE A 62 5.48 4.41 8.30
C ILE A 62 5.68 3.15 7.44
N SER A 63 4.58 2.52 7.00
CA SER A 63 4.66 1.36 6.12
C SER A 63 4.89 1.82 4.68
N VAL A 64 6.03 1.45 4.09
CA VAL A 64 6.27 1.61 2.64
C VAL A 64 5.53 0.48 1.93
N ARG A 65 4.28 0.72 1.54
CA ARG A 65 3.50 -0.24 0.75
C ARG A 65 3.69 0.03 -0.73
N LYS A 66 3.75 -1.04 -1.52
CA LYS A 66 3.46 -0.91 -2.95
C LYS A 66 1.98 -0.59 -3.06
N PRO A 67 1.58 0.55 -3.64
CA PRO A 67 0.17 0.82 -3.87
C PRO A 67 -0.35 -0.24 -4.83
N GLU A 68 -1.28 -1.07 -4.38
CA GLU A 68 -2.10 -1.83 -5.30
C GLU A 68 -2.93 -0.82 -6.09
N ALA A 69 -2.94 -0.96 -7.42
CA ALA A 69 -3.67 -0.04 -8.29
C ALA A 69 -5.16 -0.10 -7.95
N THR A 70 -5.60 0.72 -7.01
CA THR A 70 -6.99 0.91 -6.61
C THR A 70 -7.42 2.19 -7.29
N SER A 71 -8.30 2.07 -8.29
CA SER A 71 -8.83 3.26 -8.97
C SER A 71 -9.60 4.10 -7.96
N ILE A 72 -9.61 5.42 -8.16
CA ILE A 72 -10.43 6.35 -7.36
C ILE A 72 -11.88 5.86 -7.32
N ASN A 73 -12.39 5.34 -8.44
CA ASN A 73 -13.72 4.75 -8.55
C ASN A 73 -13.97 3.61 -7.54
N ARG A 74 -12.96 2.78 -7.22
CA ARG A 74 -13.09 1.77 -6.16
C ARG A 74 -13.23 2.44 -4.79
N VAL A 75 -12.37 3.41 -4.48
CA VAL A 75 -12.40 4.13 -3.20
C VAL A 75 -13.76 4.82 -2.98
N THR A 76 -14.30 5.46 -4.03
CA THR A 76 -15.61 6.13 -3.95
C THR A 76 -16.80 5.16 -3.89
N ALA A 77 -16.67 3.97 -4.49
CA ALA A 77 -17.68 2.92 -4.44
C ALA A 77 -17.73 2.19 -3.08
N PHE A 78 -16.68 2.29 -2.25
CA PHE A 78 -16.68 1.80 -0.86
C PHE A 78 -17.40 2.78 0.09
N ASN A 79 -18.61 3.21 -0.25
CA ASN A 79 -19.47 3.96 0.66
C ASN A 79 -20.58 3.07 1.23
N LYS A 80 -21.11 3.44 2.40
CA LYS A 80 -22.08 2.62 3.14
C LYS A 80 -23.29 2.23 2.28
N THR A 81 -23.82 3.17 1.49
CA THR A 81 -25.00 2.96 0.65
C THR A 81 -24.74 1.97 -0.48
N GLU A 82 -23.65 2.17 -1.23
CA GLU A 82 -23.26 1.28 -2.34
C GLU A 82 -22.91 -0.13 -1.84
N VAL A 83 -22.21 -0.23 -0.70
CA VAL A 83 -21.91 -1.52 -0.07
C VAL A 83 -23.20 -2.22 0.37
N GLN A 84 -24.13 -1.50 1.00
CA GLN A 84 -25.42 -2.09 1.39
C GLN A 84 -26.22 -2.56 0.17
N GLN A 85 -26.26 -1.77 -0.90
CA GLN A 85 -26.95 -2.15 -2.13
C GLN A 85 -26.31 -3.37 -2.80
N PHE A 86 -24.98 -3.45 -2.82
CA PHE A 86 -24.25 -4.62 -3.30
C PHE A 86 -24.64 -5.88 -2.53
N TYR A 87 -24.59 -5.85 -1.19
CA TYR A 87 -24.93 -7.01 -0.37
C TYR A 87 -26.39 -7.40 -0.49
N LYS A 88 -27.31 -6.43 -0.61
CA LYS A 88 -28.72 -6.71 -0.86
C LYS A 88 -28.93 -7.45 -2.18
N LEU A 89 -28.33 -6.95 -3.27
CA LEU A 89 -28.41 -7.61 -4.58
C LEU A 89 -27.77 -9.00 -4.56
N LEU A 90 -26.66 -9.15 -3.83
CA LEU A 90 -26.01 -10.43 -3.66
C LEU A 90 -26.91 -11.43 -2.92
N GLU A 91 -27.57 -11.01 -1.83
CA GLU A 91 -28.52 -11.82 -1.07
C GLU A 91 -29.70 -12.27 -1.95
N GLU A 92 -30.32 -11.34 -2.68
CA GLU A 92 -31.40 -11.64 -3.63
C GLU A 92 -30.97 -12.66 -4.70
N LEU A 93 -29.75 -12.53 -5.24
CA LEU A 93 -29.21 -13.47 -6.22
C LEU A 93 -28.89 -14.83 -5.58
N MET A 94 -28.35 -14.85 -4.37
CA MET A 94 -28.06 -16.08 -3.63
C MET A 94 -29.34 -16.87 -3.31
N GLU A 95 -30.41 -16.19 -2.93
CA GLU A 95 -31.72 -16.82 -2.69
C GLU A 95 -32.37 -17.31 -3.99
N LYS A 96 -32.31 -16.52 -5.06
CA LYS A 96 -32.92 -16.83 -6.35
C LYS A 96 -32.26 -18.02 -7.04
N TYR A 97 -30.92 -18.05 -7.08
CA TYR A 97 -30.17 -19.05 -7.82
C TYR A 97 -29.65 -20.20 -6.95
N LYS A 98 -29.78 -20.08 -5.61
CA LYS A 98 -29.35 -21.09 -4.61
C LYS A 98 -28.01 -21.71 -4.99
N PHE A 99 -27.01 -20.85 -5.22
CA PHE A 99 -25.70 -21.29 -5.68
C PHE A 99 -25.17 -22.41 -4.77
N ILE A 100 -25.14 -23.63 -5.31
CA ILE A 100 -24.56 -24.77 -4.60
C ILE A 100 -23.06 -24.53 -4.58
N PRO A 101 -22.39 -24.63 -3.42
CA PRO A 101 -20.95 -24.60 -3.37
C PRO A 101 -20.45 -25.71 -4.30
N LYS A 102 -19.81 -25.36 -5.41
CA LYS A 102 -19.04 -26.34 -6.16
C LYS A 102 -17.88 -26.69 -5.24
N THR A 103 -18.05 -27.78 -4.48
CA THR A 103 -16.96 -28.44 -3.82
C THR A 103 -16.08 -28.99 -4.93
N SER A 104 -15.17 -28.17 -5.42
CA SER A 104 -13.98 -28.66 -6.09
C SER A 104 -13.12 -29.36 -5.03
N THR A 105 -13.62 -30.46 -4.47
CA THR A 105 -12.76 -31.55 -4.05
C THR A 105 -12.24 -32.12 -5.37
N THR A 106 -11.34 -31.37 -6.02
CA THR A 106 -10.25 -32.01 -6.70
C THR A 106 -9.56 -32.77 -5.58
N ALA A 107 -9.97 -34.03 -5.39
CA ALA A 107 -9.09 -35.03 -4.83
C ALA A 107 -7.79 -34.84 -5.60
N MET A 108 -6.80 -34.24 -4.96
CA MET A 108 -5.43 -34.26 -5.45
C MET A 108 -5.14 -35.75 -5.60
N LYS A 109 -5.23 -36.28 -6.82
CA LYS A 109 -4.63 -37.57 -7.14
C LYS A 109 -3.15 -37.41 -6.77
N PRO A 110 -2.61 -38.25 -5.89
CA PRO A 110 -1.24 -38.10 -5.40
C PRO A 110 -0.17 -38.53 -6.43
N ASP A 111 -0.43 -38.41 -7.74
CA ASP A 111 0.38 -39.06 -8.77
C ASP A 111 0.94 -38.11 -9.84
N PHE A 112 1.37 -36.90 -9.45
CA PHE A 112 2.30 -36.17 -10.31
C PHE A 112 3.31 -35.34 -9.52
N TYR A 113 4.06 -36.00 -8.63
CA TYR A 113 5.38 -35.51 -8.24
C TYR A 113 6.35 -35.84 -9.39
N ARG A 114 6.40 -34.98 -10.41
CA ARG A 114 7.49 -35.02 -11.39
C ARG A 114 8.62 -34.17 -10.81
N PRO A 115 9.73 -34.74 -10.34
CA PRO A 115 10.84 -33.95 -9.81
C PRO A 115 11.37 -33.07 -10.94
N ARG A 116 11.18 -31.76 -10.78
CA ARG A 116 11.83 -30.77 -11.63
C ARG A 116 13.31 -30.82 -11.22
N SER A 117 14.15 -31.31 -12.13
CA SER A 117 15.59 -31.38 -12.02
C SER A 117 16.15 -30.05 -11.50
N TRP A 118 16.62 -30.05 -10.26
CA TRP A 118 17.48 -28.99 -9.72
C TRP A 118 18.92 -29.30 -10.13
N GLU A 119 19.20 -29.18 -11.42
CA GLU A 119 20.57 -29.03 -11.88
C GLU A 119 20.90 -27.53 -11.85
N SER A 120 21.79 -27.17 -10.91
CA SER A 120 22.72 -26.03 -10.97
C SER A 120 22.07 -24.64 -10.83
N ILE A 121 22.41 -23.81 -9.85
CA ILE A 121 23.63 -22.99 -9.65
C ILE A 121 23.32 -22.20 -8.35
N SER A 122 24.18 -21.80 -7.42
CA SER A 122 25.54 -22.07 -6.94
C SER A 122 25.67 -21.21 -5.66
N CYS A 123 26.73 -21.40 -4.88
CA CYS A 123 27.07 -20.65 -3.67
C CYS A 123 27.00 -19.12 -3.82
#